data_AF-A0A0K0CWB9-F1
#
_entry.id   AF-A0A0K0CWB9-F1
#
_cell.length_a   1.000
_cell.length_b   1.000
_cell.length_c   1.000
_cell.angle_alpha   90.00
_cell.angle_beta   90.00
_cell.angle_gamma   90.00
#
_symmetry.space_group_name_H-M   'P 1'
#
loop_
_entity.id
_entity.type
_entity.pdbx_description
1 polymer ?
#
loop_
_entity_poly.entity_id
_entity_poly.type
_entity_poly.pdbx_seq_one_letter_code
_entity_poly.pdbx_strand_id
1 'polypeptide(L)'
;MGRYKRIPGKNRKKLKSVDPFNNKAVALRAEAVRKINWEPKDDNQEMTRSLKELEKSKAYVHLTKADVKRRKQCRNKVLAEAKRNGIRMGRFETVRNFVRRVERMTHMAIKDHEILIRQGLVGRKETDIATDFKLLEEKEKRRKEQSKNEIRNKIKVARRKRENDTKIKEGKLEGKIERKLKQGGMQRNEDLVEKEEETEIMAKKMKRKLGGSEKVRLKKKLASKYECSEAVLNQREVVAFGERYDAPPEYKGPLKDVMNPLMAKAGAKNLLLHSLLQQKCIPTTTYLKDTKKSKPGEIDRQRIIEAYRTLKRKRTF
;
A
#
# COMPACT_ATOMS: atom_id res chain seq x y z
N MET A 1 -27.12 -55.31 3.29
CA MET A 1 -26.08 -55.82 4.21
C MET A 1 -24.73 -55.90 3.49
N GLY A 2 -24.04 -54.78 3.33
CA GLY A 2 -22.71 -54.73 2.71
C GLY A 2 -21.64 -55.14 3.73
N ARG A 3 -21.04 -56.32 3.57
CA ARG A 3 -19.96 -56.78 4.45
C ARG A 3 -18.72 -55.90 4.23
N TYR A 4 -18.45 -54.97 5.14
CA TYR A 4 -17.20 -54.23 5.19
C TYR A 4 -16.04 -55.22 5.30
N LYS A 5 -15.23 -55.35 4.24
CA LYS A 5 -13.99 -56.14 4.30
C LYS A 5 -13.04 -55.44 5.28
N ARG A 6 -12.80 -56.04 6.45
CA ARG A 6 -11.87 -55.53 7.48
C ARG A 6 -10.40 -55.51 7.03
N ILE A 7 -10.09 -56.09 5.89
CA ILE A 7 -8.73 -56.19 5.37
C ILE A 7 -8.64 -55.35 4.09
N PRO A 8 -7.76 -54.34 4.02
CA PRO A 8 -7.55 -53.58 2.80
C PRO A 8 -7.04 -54.52 1.70
N GLY A 9 -7.75 -54.56 0.57
CA GLY A 9 -7.36 -55.37 -0.58
C GLY A 9 -5.97 -54.94 -1.07
N LYS A 10 -5.02 -55.88 -1.13
CA LYS A 10 -3.69 -55.60 -1.67
C LYS A 10 -3.84 -55.19 -3.14
N ASN A 11 -3.44 -53.95 -3.47
CA ASN A 11 -3.39 -53.48 -4.85
C ASN A 11 -2.33 -54.27 -5.63
N ARG A 12 -2.73 -55.37 -6.26
CA ARG A 12 -1.87 -56.27 -7.07
C ARG A 12 -1.29 -55.62 -8.33
N LYS A 13 -1.65 -54.37 -8.65
CA LYS A 13 -1.16 -53.62 -9.82
C LYS A 13 0.18 -52.89 -9.60
N LYS A 14 0.74 -52.88 -8.38
CA LYS A 14 2.03 -52.23 -8.10
C LYS A 14 3.08 -53.30 -7.80
N LEU A 15 4.14 -53.34 -8.61
CA LEU A 15 5.31 -54.18 -8.35
C LEU A 15 5.92 -53.78 -7.00
N LYS A 16 6.35 -54.76 -6.21
CA LYS A 16 6.95 -54.50 -4.90
C LYS A 16 8.33 -53.86 -5.08
N SER A 17 8.86 -53.18 -4.07
CA SER A 17 10.21 -52.60 -4.09
C SER A 17 11.34 -53.66 -4.08
N VAL A 18 10.98 -54.93 -3.87
CA VAL A 18 11.89 -56.09 -3.89
C VAL A 18 11.78 -56.84 -5.23
N ASP A 19 10.88 -56.41 -6.10
CA ASP A 19 10.64 -57.04 -7.40
C ASP A 19 11.73 -56.61 -8.40
N PRO A 20 12.45 -57.55 -9.05
CA PRO A 20 13.52 -57.23 -10.00
C PRO A 20 13.03 -56.47 -11.24
N PHE A 21 11.73 -56.51 -11.56
CA PHE A 21 11.15 -55.78 -12.70
C PHE A 21 10.66 -54.37 -12.32
N ASN A 22 10.79 -53.98 -11.05
CA ASN A 22 10.41 -52.64 -10.60
C ASN A 22 11.56 -51.65 -10.77
N ASN A 23 11.65 -51.02 -11.95
CA ASN A 23 12.67 -50.01 -12.26
C ASN A 23 12.63 -48.80 -11.30
N LYS A 24 11.55 -48.60 -10.54
CA LYS A 24 11.41 -47.53 -9.54
C LYS A 24 11.86 -47.95 -8.13
N ALA A 25 12.25 -49.20 -7.91
CA ALA A 25 12.64 -49.73 -6.61
C ALA A 25 13.87 -49.02 -6.02
N VAL A 26 14.87 -48.73 -6.85
CA VAL A 26 16.10 -48.02 -6.43
C VAL A 26 15.78 -46.61 -5.96
N ALA A 27 14.93 -45.88 -6.70
CA ALA A 27 14.49 -44.54 -6.33
C ALA A 27 13.71 -44.53 -5.01
N LEU A 28 12.80 -45.50 -4.82
CA LEU A 28 12.03 -45.62 -3.58
C LEU A 28 12.90 -45.98 -2.37
N ARG A 29 13.95 -46.80 -2.54
CA ARG A 29 14.91 -47.10 -1.48
C ARG A 29 15.74 -45.86 -1.11
N ALA A 30 16.21 -45.10 -2.11
CA ALA A 30 16.95 -43.86 -1.86
C ALA A 30 16.11 -42.80 -1.14
N GLU A 31 14.83 -42.68 -1.49
CA GLU A 31 13.91 -41.76 -0.84
C GLU A 31 13.62 -42.17 0.62
N ALA A 32 13.54 -43.47 0.90
CA ALA A 32 13.40 -43.99 2.27
C ALA A 32 14.63 -43.65 3.13
N VAL A 33 15.85 -43.80 2.60
CA VAL A 33 17.10 -43.48 3.32
C VAL A 33 17.21 -41.98 3.64
N ARG A 34 16.70 -41.11 2.75
CA ARG A 34 16.66 -39.64 2.97
C ARG A 34 15.70 -39.19 4.07
N LYS A 35 14.68 -39.99 4.39
CA LYS A 35 13.69 -39.68 5.44
C LYS A 35 14.13 -40.14 6.83
N ILE A 36 15.27 -40.80 6.93
CA ILE A 36 15.88 -41.17 8.21
C ILE A 36 16.67 -39.95 8.70
N ASN A 37 16.32 -39.45 9.88
CA ASN A 37 17.15 -38.46 10.58
C ASN A 37 18.44 -39.14 11.03
N TRP A 38 19.52 -38.91 10.31
CA TRP A 38 20.85 -39.31 10.74
C TRP A 38 21.33 -38.34 11.83
N GLU A 39 21.99 -38.87 12.86
CA GLU A 39 22.66 -38.04 13.87
C GLU A 39 23.77 -37.20 13.19
N PRO A 40 23.99 -35.95 13.63
CA PRO A 40 25.08 -35.11 13.12
C PRO A 40 26.42 -35.83 13.28
N LYS A 41 27.20 -35.95 12.21
CA LYS A 41 28.47 -36.71 12.21
C LYS A 41 29.63 -36.02 12.93
N ASP A 42 29.55 -34.71 13.17
CA ASP A 42 30.64 -33.92 13.74
C ASP A 42 30.18 -33.15 14.98
N ASP A 43 30.91 -33.27 16.09
CA ASP A 43 30.76 -32.47 17.32
C ASP A 43 31.18 -31.00 17.14
N ASN A 44 31.63 -30.62 15.94
CA ASN A 44 31.99 -29.24 15.60
C ASN A 44 30.72 -28.42 15.37
N GLN A 45 30.12 -27.97 16.46
CA GLN A 45 29.10 -26.93 16.42
C GLN A 45 29.70 -25.67 15.77
N GLU A 46 29.01 -25.13 14.78
CA GLU A 46 29.42 -23.86 14.18
C GLU A 46 29.51 -22.78 15.26
N MET A 47 30.70 -22.21 15.43
CA MET A 47 30.93 -21.10 16.36
C MET A 47 29.84 -20.03 16.18
N THR A 48 29.14 -19.74 17.27
CA THR A 48 28.07 -18.74 17.30
C THR A 48 28.63 -17.39 16.86
N ARG A 49 27.77 -16.56 16.25
CA ARG A 49 28.17 -15.26 15.72
C ARG A 49 28.86 -14.37 16.77
N SER A 50 28.42 -14.44 18.01
CA SER A 50 29.00 -13.71 19.15
C SER A 50 30.42 -14.18 19.48
N LEU A 51 30.70 -15.49 19.45
CA LEU A 51 32.05 -16.02 19.63
C LEU A 51 32.98 -15.62 18.49
N LYS A 52 32.49 -15.65 17.24
CA LYS A 52 33.25 -15.14 16.08
C LYS A 52 33.57 -13.64 16.22
N GLU A 53 32.66 -12.84 16.77
CA GLU A 53 32.88 -11.41 17.00
C GLU A 53 33.87 -11.17 18.16
N LEU A 54 33.84 -11.97 19.22
CA LEU A 54 34.80 -11.95 20.33
C LEU A 54 36.21 -12.39 19.90
N GLU A 55 36.32 -13.39 19.03
CA GLU A 55 37.59 -13.83 18.48
C GLU A 55 38.21 -12.76 17.57
N LYS A 56 37.38 -12.14 16.72
CA LYS A 56 37.79 -10.96 15.95
C LYS A 56 38.24 -9.82 16.86
N SER A 57 37.53 -9.53 17.95
CA SER A 57 37.90 -8.45 18.87
C SER A 57 39.20 -8.74 19.63
N LYS A 58 39.46 -10.00 20.03
CA LYS A 58 40.77 -10.44 20.55
C LYS A 58 41.89 -10.23 19.53
N ALA A 59 41.65 -10.55 18.25
CA ALA A 59 42.61 -10.27 17.18
C ALA A 59 42.86 -8.77 16.97
N TYR A 60 41.87 -7.90 17.19
CA TYR A 60 42.03 -6.43 17.13
C TYR A 60 42.90 -5.86 18.26
N VAL A 61 43.06 -6.56 19.39
CA VAL A 61 43.85 -6.09 20.55
C VAL A 61 45.35 -6.31 20.33
N HIS A 62 45.76 -7.34 19.61
CA HIS A 62 47.16 -7.57 19.23
C HIS A 62 47.55 -6.80 17.96
N LEU A 63 47.53 -5.47 18.03
CA LEU A 63 48.16 -4.65 16.99
C LEU A 63 49.67 -4.84 17.06
N THR A 64 50.26 -5.33 15.98
CA THR A 64 51.72 -5.43 15.90
C THR A 64 52.33 -4.03 15.93
N LYS A 65 53.58 -3.90 16.41
CA LYS A 65 54.30 -2.61 16.39
C LYS A 65 54.37 -2.01 14.97
N ALA A 66 54.39 -2.86 13.94
CA ALA A 66 54.35 -2.45 12.54
C ALA A 66 53.00 -1.80 12.16
N ASP A 67 51.88 -2.35 12.60
CA ASP A 67 50.55 -1.79 12.33
C ASP A 67 50.35 -0.43 12.98
N VAL A 68 50.88 -0.25 14.19
CA VAL A 68 50.86 1.04 14.89
C VAL A 68 51.68 2.09 14.13
N LYS A 69 52.87 1.72 13.62
CA LYS A 69 53.70 2.60 12.78
C LYS A 69 52.98 2.96 11.48
N ARG A 70 52.40 1.99 10.78
CA ARG A 70 51.61 2.20 9.55
C ARG A 70 50.44 3.17 9.79
N ARG A 71 49.68 2.97 10.87
CA ARG A 71 48.57 3.87 11.25
C ARG A 71 49.02 5.31 11.51
N LYS A 72 50.17 5.50 12.18
CA LYS A 72 50.75 6.84 12.40
C LYS A 72 51.16 7.49 11.08
N GLN A 73 51.81 6.75 10.17
CA GLN A 73 52.19 7.24 8.85
C GLN A 73 50.97 7.67 8.03
N CYS A 74 49.90 6.86 8.00
CA CYS A 74 48.66 7.23 7.30
C CYS A 74 48.06 8.53 7.85
N ARG A 75 48.02 8.71 9.18
CA ARG A 75 47.54 9.96 9.78
C ARG A 75 48.40 11.17 9.41
N ASN A 76 49.71 11.01 9.35
CA ASN A 76 50.62 12.08 8.93
C ASN A 76 50.43 12.45 7.46
N LYS A 77 50.15 11.48 6.59
CA LYS A 77 49.78 11.73 5.19
C LYS A 77 48.48 12.52 5.08
N VAL A 78 47.43 12.10 5.81
CA VAL A 78 46.14 12.82 5.85
C VAL A 78 46.33 14.26 6.36
N LEU A 79 47.17 14.47 7.37
CA LEU A 79 47.49 15.82 7.85
C LEU A 79 48.18 16.67 6.78
N ALA A 80 49.10 16.10 6.02
CA ALA A 80 49.81 16.80 4.95
C ALA A 80 48.87 17.16 3.78
N GLU A 81 48.05 16.22 3.34
CA GLU A 81 47.06 16.44 2.28
C GLU A 81 45.97 17.43 2.69
N ALA A 82 45.46 17.32 3.92
CA ALA A 82 44.47 18.24 4.44
C ALA A 82 45.01 19.68 4.50
N LYS A 83 46.28 19.85 4.89
CA LYS A 83 46.96 21.16 4.83
C LYS A 83 47.11 21.69 3.40
N ARG A 84 47.46 20.83 2.44
CA ARG A 84 47.51 21.20 1.00
C ARG A 84 46.15 21.65 0.48
N ASN A 85 45.08 21.00 0.94
CA ASN A 85 43.69 21.35 0.61
C ASN A 85 43.14 22.51 1.47
N GLY A 86 43.97 23.20 2.26
CA GLY A 86 43.56 24.35 3.07
C GLY A 86 42.81 24.04 4.36
N ILE A 87 42.59 22.76 4.70
CA ILE A 87 41.89 22.35 5.92
C ILE A 87 42.88 22.37 7.09
N ARG A 88 42.76 23.38 7.96
CA ARG A 88 43.60 23.53 9.15
C ARG A 88 43.03 22.79 10.35
N MET A 89 43.90 22.27 11.22
CA MET A 89 43.49 21.74 12.52
C MET A 89 42.97 22.87 13.41
N GLY A 90 41.91 22.60 14.17
CA GLY A 90 41.42 23.52 15.19
C GLY A 90 42.41 23.64 16.35
N ARG A 91 42.40 24.78 17.06
CA ARG A 91 43.32 25.07 18.17
C ARG A 91 43.29 24.01 19.29
N PHE A 92 42.12 23.43 19.57
CA PHE A 92 41.90 22.45 20.63
C PHE A 92 41.59 21.04 20.10
N GLU A 93 41.84 20.80 18.81
CA GLU A 93 41.48 19.54 18.18
C GLU A 93 42.61 18.52 18.25
N THR A 94 42.30 17.30 18.69
CA THR A 94 43.27 16.20 18.62
C THR A 94 43.44 15.72 17.17
N VAL A 95 44.64 15.24 16.82
CA VAL A 95 44.94 14.67 15.48
C VAL A 95 43.92 13.61 15.06
N ARG A 96 43.45 12.78 16.01
CA ARG A 96 42.43 11.76 15.75
C ARG A 96 41.08 12.36 15.34
N ASN A 97 40.65 13.42 16.02
CA ASN A 97 39.39 14.10 15.72
C ASN A 97 39.46 14.85 14.40
N PHE A 98 40.61 15.47 14.10
CA PHE A 98 40.86 16.10 12.82
C PHE A 98 40.78 15.12 11.66
N VAL A 99 41.50 14.00 11.75
CA VAL A 99 41.47 12.95 10.72
C VAL A 99 40.05 12.44 10.51
N ARG A 100 39.29 12.19 11.59
CA ARG A 100 37.88 11.80 11.51
C ARG A 100 37.01 12.86 10.84
N ARG A 101 37.27 14.14 11.07
CA ARG A 101 36.53 15.24 10.41
C ARG A 101 36.82 15.25 8.91
N VAL A 102 38.09 15.14 8.53
CA VAL A 102 38.50 15.05 7.12
C VAL A 102 37.85 13.83 6.45
N GLU A 103 37.89 12.66 7.09
CA GLU A 103 37.21 11.44 6.60
C GLU A 103 35.70 11.63 6.41
N ARG A 104 35.02 12.35 7.31
CA ARG A 104 33.59 12.65 7.15
C ARG A 104 33.35 13.58 5.97
N MET A 105 34.15 14.62 5.83
CA MET A 105 34.04 15.57 4.71
C MET A 105 34.26 14.87 3.37
N THR A 106 35.29 14.02 3.26
CA THR A 106 35.58 13.29 2.01
C THR A 106 34.48 12.28 1.69
N HIS A 107 33.97 11.56 2.70
CA HIS A 107 32.87 10.62 2.49
C HIS A 107 31.56 11.32 2.11
N MET A 108 31.28 12.51 2.68
CA MET A 108 30.16 13.34 2.22
C MET A 108 30.33 13.76 0.76
N ALA A 109 31.50 14.28 0.39
CA ALA A 109 31.77 14.67 -0.98
C ALA A 109 31.66 13.50 -1.98
N ILE A 110 32.14 12.31 -1.61
CA ILE A 110 31.99 11.09 -2.42
C ILE A 110 30.50 10.75 -2.59
N LYS A 111 29.71 10.79 -1.51
CA LYS A 111 28.27 10.53 -1.57
C LYS A 111 27.52 11.54 -2.42
N ASP A 112 27.84 12.83 -2.31
CA ASP A 112 27.23 13.87 -3.13
C ASP A 112 27.55 13.64 -4.62
N HIS A 113 28.80 13.27 -4.93
CA HIS A 113 29.19 12.89 -6.28
C HIS A 113 28.45 11.62 -6.76
N GLU A 114 28.30 10.60 -5.93
CA GLU A 114 27.48 9.41 -6.25
C GLU A 114 26.02 9.77 -6.54
N ILE A 115 25.43 10.70 -5.79
CA ILE A 115 24.06 11.17 -6.02
C ILE A 115 23.97 11.86 -7.39
N LEU A 116 24.92 12.73 -7.71
CA LEU A 116 24.99 13.36 -9.04
C LEU A 116 25.13 12.30 -10.15
N ILE A 117 25.91 11.24 -9.94
CA ILE A 117 26.06 10.14 -10.92
C ILE A 117 24.71 9.46 -11.13
N ARG A 118 24.03 9.09 -10.04
CA ARG A 118 22.72 8.43 -10.09
C ARG A 118 21.67 9.28 -10.79
N GLN A 119 21.75 10.60 -10.65
CA GLN A 119 20.86 11.55 -11.29
C GLN A 119 21.28 11.87 -12.74
N GLY A 120 22.45 11.40 -13.20
CA GLY A 120 22.98 11.71 -14.53
C GLY A 120 23.38 13.18 -14.72
N LEU A 121 23.64 13.88 -13.61
CA LEU A 121 23.96 15.32 -13.58
C LEU A 121 25.47 15.58 -13.51
N VAL A 122 26.29 14.54 -13.35
CA VAL A 122 27.76 14.70 -13.31
C VAL A 122 28.27 15.33 -14.59
N GLY A 123 29.13 16.34 -14.43
CA GLY A 123 29.77 17.03 -15.55
C GLY A 123 28.92 18.10 -16.22
N ARG A 124 27.66 18.29 -15.81
CA ARG A 124 26.83 19.41 -16.27
C ARG A 124 27.15 20.66 -15.45
N LYS A 125 27.15 21.84 -16.11
CA LYS A 125 27.32 23.11 -15.40
C LYS A 125 26.08 23.39 -14.56
N GLU A 126 26.28 23.98 -13.38
CA GLU A 126 25.19 24.35 -12.46
C GLU A 126 24.17 25.29 -13.13
N THR A 127 24.61 26.13 -14.05
CA THR A 127 23.75 27.02 -14.86
C THR A 127 22.73 26.25 -15.68
N ASP A 128 23.14 25.15 -16.29
CA ASP A 128 22.31 24.38 -17.22
C ASP A 128 21.24 23.61 -16.43
N ILE A 129 21.64 23.05 -15.29
CA ILE A 129 20.74 22.40 -14.34
C ILE A 129 19.69 23.41 -13.83
N ALA A 130 20.10 24.64 -13.47
CA ALA A 130 19.19 25.68 -13.04
C ALA A 130 18.20 26.10 -14.13
N THR A 131 18.63 26.16 -15.40
CA THR A 131 17.73 26.42 -16.52
C THR A 131 16.71 25.31 -16.74
N ASP A 132 17.14 24.04 -16.63
CA ASP A 132 16.25 22.89 -16.74
C ASP A 132 15.16 22.90 -15.66
N PHE A 133 15.53 23.22 -14.41
CA PHE A 133 14.56 23.36 -13.32
C PHE A 133 13.55 24.49 -13.56
N LYS A 134 13.99 25.66 -14.06
CA LYS A 134 13.08 26.75 -14.41
C LYS A 134 12.09 26.35 -15.51
N LEU A 135 12.56 25.64 -16.54
CA LEU A 135 11.69 25.13 -17.61
C LEU A 135 10.67 24.11 -17.10
N LEU A 136 11.06 23.24 -16.15
CA LEU A 136 10.14 22.30 -15.52
C LEU A 136 9.08 23.01 -14.67
N GLU A 137 9.47 24.00 -13.87
CA GLU A 137 8.53 24.80 -13.08
C GLU A 137 7.54 25.55 -13.96
N GLU A 138 8.01 26.15 -15.05
CA GLU A 138 7.14 26.88 -15.99
C GLU A 138 6.15 25.93 -16.67
N LYS A 139 6.60 24.74 -17.10
CA LYS A 139 5.72 23.69 -17.64
C LYS A 139 4.67 23.25 -16.62
N GLU A 140 5.03 23.12 -15.34
CA GLU A 140 4.09 22.76 -14.29
C GLU A 140 3.06 23.86 -14.03
N LYS A 141 3.48 25.13 -14.01
CA LYS A 141 2.57 26.29 -13.91
C LYS A 141 1.56 26.30 -15.05
N ARG A 142 2.01 26.12 -16.30
CA ARG A 142 1.14 26.03 -17.48
C ARG A 142 0.13 24.89 -17.36
N ARG A 143 0.55 23.70 -16.89
CA ARG A 143 -0.38 22.57 -16.66
C ARG A 143 -1.41 22.86 -15.58
N LYS A 144 -1.01 23.51 -14.47
CA LYS A 144 -1.93 23.91 -13.39
C LYS A 144 -2.93 24.96 -13.87
N GLU A 145 -2.53 25.89 -14.73
CA GLU A 145 -3.44 26.88 -15.32
C GLU A 145 -4.41 26.25 -16.31
N GLN A 146 -3.94 25.35 -17.16
CA GLN A 146 -4.80 24.58 -18.07
C GLN A 146 -5.84 23.76 -17.29
N SER A 147 -5.44 23.07 -16.23
CA SER A 147 -6.40 22.29 -15.42
C SER A 147 -7.42 23.19 -14.71
N LYS A 148 -7.01 24.36 -14.20
CA LYS A 148 -7.92 25.37 -13.64
C LYS A 148 -8.92 25.87 -14.69
N ASN A 149 -8.46 26.11 -15.91
CA ASN A 149 -9.31 26.57 -17.02
C ASN A 149 -10.30 25.49 -17.48
N GLU A 150 -9.87 24.23 -17.58
CA GLU A 150 -10.76 23.10 -17.86
C GLU A 150 -11.84 22.94 -16.79
N ILE A 151 -11.47 23.05 -15.51
CA ILE A 151 -12.43 22.99 -14.40
C ILE A 151 -13.44 24.15 -14.49
N ARG A 152 -12.97 25.38 -14.75
CA ARG A 152 -13.85 26.54 -14.96
C ARG A 152 -14.80 26.32 -16.13
N ASN A 153 -14.34 25.75 -17.25
CA ASN A 153 -15.17 25.46 -18.40
C ASN A 153 -16.21 24.37 -18.08
N LYS A 154 -15.82 23.29 -17.39
CA LYS A 154 -16.74 22.24 -16.93
C LYS A 154 -17.82 22.81 -15.99
N ILE A 155 -17.45 23.72 -15.09
CA ILE A 155 -18.40 24.42 -14.21
C ILE A 155 -19.37 25.29 -15.01
N LYS A 156 -18.88 26.07 -15.99
CA LYS A 156 -19.74 26.89 -16.87
C LYS A 156 -20.72 26.02 -17.67
N VAL A 157 -20.28 24.91 -18.23
CA VAL A 157 -21.14 23.98 -18.98
C VAL A 157 -22.19 23.34 -18.07
N ALA A 158 -21.80 22.90 -16.87
CA ALA A 158 -22.74 22.35 -15.90
C ALA A 158 -23.78 23.38 -15.44
N ARG A 159 -23.39 24.65 -15.28
CA ARG A 159 -24.30 25.74 -14.94
C ARG A 159 -25.32 26.00 -16.06
N ARG A 160 -24.88 26.06 -17.32
CA ARG A 160 -25.78 26.20 -18.48
C ARG A 160 -26.77 25.05 -18.61
N LYS A 161 -26.33 23.80 -18.38
CA LYS A 161 -27.24 22.65 -18.36
C LYS A 161 -28.32 22.78 -17.29
N ARG A 162 -27.94 23.17 -16.07
CA ARG A 162 -28.91 23.41 -14.98
C ARG A 162 -29.91 24.52 -15.32
N GLU A 163 -29.47 25.61 -15.93
CA GLU A 163 -30.34 26.72 -16.34
C GLU A 163 -31.31 26.32 -17.48
N ASN A 164 -30.88 25.48 -18.41
CA ASN A 164 -31.76 24.94 -19.44
C ASN A 164 -32.78 23.94 -18.85
N ASP A 165 -32.35 23.08 -17.92
CA ASP A 165 -33.24 22.13 -17.24
C ASP A 165 -34.30 22.84 -16.39
N THR A 166 -33.96 23.96 -15.76
CA THR A 166 -34.96 24.78 -15.04
C THR A 166 -35.96 25.42 -15.99
N LYS A 167 -35.51 25.98 -17.12
CA LYS A 167 -36.41 26.55 -18.14
C LYS A 167 -37.34 25.49 -18.75
N ILE A 168 -36.84 24.28 -19.01
CA ILE A 168 -37.66 23.17 -19.50
C ILE A 168 -38.70 22.73 -18.45
N LYS A 169 -38.35 22.76 -17.16
CA LYS A 169 -39.29 22.45 -16.07
C LYS A 169 -40.33 23.55 -15.88
N GLU A 170 -39.94 24.82 -15.97
CA GLU A 170 -40.83 25.97 -15.92
C GLU A 170 -41.84 25.93 -17.08
N GLY A 171 -41.39 25.72 -18.32
CA GLY A 171 -42.30 25.56 -19.47
C GLY A 171 -43.23 24.34 -19.36
N LYS A 172 -42.77 23.23 -18.77
CA LYS A 172 -43.63 22.07 -18.48
C LYS A 172 -44.66 22.37 -17.38
N LEU A 173 -44.34 23.21 -16.40
CA LEU A 173 -45.27 23.63 -15.36
C LEU A 173 -46.30 24.60 -15.90
N GLU A 174 -45.90 25.57 -16.73
CA GLU A 174 -46.82 26.48 -17.43
C GLU A 174 -47.78 25.71 -18.33
N GLY A 175 -47.27 24.75 -19.12
CA GLY A 175 -48.13 23.88 -19.94
C GLY A 175 -49.08 22.98 -19.12
N LYS A 176 -48.71 22.60 -17.89
CA LYS A 176 -49.61 21.90 -16.96
C LYS A 176 -50.66 22.83 -16.35
N ILE A 177 -50.30 24.09 -16.06
CA ILE A 177 -51.22 25.11 -15.55
C ILE A 177 -52.24 25.48 -16.64
N GLU A 178 -51.81 25.68 -17.89
CA GLU A 178 -52.73 25.90 -19.03
C GLU A 178 -53.68 24.72 -19.25
N ARG A 179 -53.19 23.47 -19.15
CA ARG A 179 -54.05 22.28 -19.27
C ARG A 179 -55.06 22.18 -18.13
N LYS A 180 -54.68 22.55 -16.90
CA LYS A 180 -55.59 22.59 -15.76
C LYS A 180 -56.63 23.72 -15.86
N LEU A 181 -56.27 24.87 -16.43
CA LEU A 181 -57.19 25.96 -16.73
C LEU A 181 -58.16 25.62 -17.87
N LYS A 182 -57.73 24.83 -18.86
CA LYS A 182 -58.59 24.33 -19.96
C LYS A 182 -59.44 23.11 -19.57
N GLN A 183 -59.07 22.37 -18.52
CA GLN A 183 -59.87 21.29 -17.90
C GLN A 183 -60.61 21.78 -16.66
N GLY A 184 -61.28 22.93 -16.76
CA GLY A 184 -62.34 23.31 -15.85
C GLY A 184 -63.54 22.36 -16.02
N GLY A 185 -63.50 21.23 -15.31
CA GLY A 185 -64.64 20.34 -15.11
C GLY A 185 -64.43 18.91 -15.59
N MET A 186 -63.85 18.04 -14.75
CA MET A 186 -64.41 16.72 -14.44
C MET A 186 -63.63 16.01 -13.32
N GLN A 187 -64.33 15.07 -12.69
CA GLN A 187 -64.14 14.51 -11.35
C GLN A 187 -62.87 13.68 -11.08
N ARG A 188 -62.50 13.71 -9.78
CA ARG A 188 -61.98 12.68 -8.85
C ARG A 188 -61.39 11.35 -9.37
N ASN A 189 -60.30 11.01 -8.68
CA ASN A 189 -59.75 9.70 -8.27
C ASN A 189 -59.11 8.82 -9.34
N GLU A 190 -57.78 8.59 -9.23
CA GLU A 190 -57.16 7.30 -8.81
C GLU A 190 -55.61 7.36 -8.91
N ASP A 191 -54.96 6.47 -8.16
CA ASP A 191 -53.61 5.92 -8.34
C ASP A 191 -52.36 6.54 -7.65
N LEU A 192 -52.27 6.21 -6.37
CA LEU A 192 -51.16 5.52 -5.68
C LEU A 192 -50.01 4.92 -6.54
N VAL A 193 -49.06 5.71 -7.07
CA VAL A 193 -47.71 5.18 -7.48
C VAL A 193 -46.54 6.19 -7.28
N GLU A 194 -46.54 7.05 -6.25
CA GLU A 194 -45.46 8.05 -6.06
C GLU A 194 -44.79 8.06 -4.67
N LYS A 195 -44.75 6.92 -3.95
CA LYS A 195 -44.16 6.89 -2.59
C LYS A 195 -42.64 6.63 -2.50
N GLU A 196 -41.95 6.26 -3.58
CA GLU A 196 -40.50 5.99 -3.50
C GLU A 196 -39.62 7.21 -3.82
N GLU A 197 -40.06 8.13 -4.69
CA GLU A 197 -39.26 9.32 -5.05
C GLU A 197 -39.28 10.44 -3.99
N GLU A 198 -40.32 10.50 -3.14
CA GLU A 198 -40.42 11.53 -2.09
C GLU A 198 -39.39 11.34 -0.96
N THR A 199 -38.96 10.10 -0.70
CA THR A 199 -37.99 9.80 0.37
C THR A 199 -36.58 10.29 0.03
N GLU A 200 -36.19 10.23 -1.24
CA GLU A 200 -34.87 10.66 -1.71
C GLU A 200 -34.78 12.19 -1.87
N ILE A 201 -35.90 12.83 -2.20
CA ILE A 201 -36.03 14.30 -2.26
C ILE A 201 -36.07 14.90 -0.84
N MET A 202 -36.72 14.24 0.12
CA MET A 202 -36.70 14.67 1.54
C MET A 202 -35.30 14.54 2.16
N ALA A 203 -34.54 13.49 1.82
CA ALA A 203 -33.14 13.34 2.26
C ALA A 203 -32.21 14.46 1.71
N LYS A 204 -32.50 15.00 0.51
CA LYS A 204 -31.80 16.16 -0.06
C LYS A 204 -32.26 17.51 0.50
N LYS A 205 -33.54 17.66 0.87
CA LYS A 205 -34.07 18.87 1.54
C LYS A 205 -33.59 19.00 2.99
N MET A 206 -33.42 17.89 3.73
CA MET A 206 -32.86 17.89 5.10
C MET A 206 -31.40 18.40 5.15
N LYS A 207 -30.59 18.19 4.11
CA LYS A 207 -29.19 18.69 4.07
C LYS A 207 -29.05 20.21 3.96
N ARG A 208 -30.15 20.92 3.66
CA ARG A 208 -30.17 22.40 3.58
C ARG A 208 -30.62 23.09 4.87
N LYS A 209 -31.03 22.33 5.91
CA LYS A 209 -31.48 22.87 7.21
C LYS A 209 -30.69 22.37 8.43
N LEU A 210 -29.53 21.75 8.25
CA LEU A 210 -28.65 21.42 9.39
C LEU A 210 -27.81 22.65 9.74
N GLY A 211 -28.12 23.27 10.88
CA GLY A 211 -27.36 24.38 11.46
C GLY A 211 -25.89 24.02 11.69
N GLY A 212 -25.04 25.05 11.81
CA GLY A 212 -23.58 24.88 11.94
C GLY A 212 -23.15 23.89 13.03
N SER A 213 -23.91 23.80 14.13
CA SER A 213 -23.65 22.89 15.26
C SER A 213 -23.78 21.40 14.91
N GLU A 214 -24.76 21.01 14.08
CA GLU A 214 -24.93 19.61 13.67
C GLU A 214 -23.90 19.17 12.63
N LYS A 215 -23.48 20.08 11.74
CA LYS A 215 -22.35 19.82 10.83
C LYS A 215 -21.04 19.60 11.59
N VAL A 216 -20.81 20.34 12.69
CA VAL A 216 -19.64 20.16 13.55
C VAL A 216 -19.72 18.82 14.31
N ARG A 217 -20.88 18.46 14.87
CA ARG A 217 -21.10 17.15 15.50
C ARG A 217 -20.88 15.99 14.53
N LEU A 218 -21.36 16.09 13.29
CA LEU A 218 -21.16 15.07 12.26
C LEU A 218 -19.69 14.96 11.85
N LYS A 219 -18.98 16.09 11.69
CA LYS A 219 -17.53 16.08 11.43
C LYS A 219 -16.75 15.42 12.57
N LYS A 220 -17.07 15.73 13.83
CA LYS A 220 -16.42 15.12 15.01
C LYS A 220 -16.69 13.62 15.10
N LYS A 221 -17.92 13.18 14.80
CA LYS A 221 -18.27 11.75 14.72
C LYS A 221 -17.54 11.03 13.58
N LEU A 222 -17.37 11.66 12.42
CA LEU A 222 -16.61 11.09 11.30
C LEU A 222 -15.11 11.02 11.62
N ALA A 223 -14.52 12.09 12.17
CA ALA A 223 -13.12 12.11 12.58
C ALA A 223 -12.81 11.01 13.60
N SER A 224 -13.64 10.86 14.64
CA SER A 224 -13.49 9.79 15.64
C SER A 224 -13.62 8.39 15.03
N LYS A 225 -14.47 8.20 14.01
CA LYS A 225 -14.54 6.93 13.26
C LYS A 225 -13.25 6.65 12.48
N TYR A 226 -12.67 7.68 11.85
CA TYR A 226 -11.40 7.56 11.12
C TYR A 226 -10.23 7.24 12.07
N GLU A 227 -10.11 7.95 13.19
CA GLU A 227 -9.10 7.70 14.23
C GLU A 227 -9.21 6.27 14.80
N CYS A 228 -10.43 5.79 15.05
CA CYS A 228 -10.64 4.40 15.46
C CYS A 228 -10.21 3.42 14.35
N SER A 229 -10.51 3.68 13.08
CA SER A 229 -10.11 2.77 12.00
C SER A 229 -8.60 2.71 11.76
N GLU A 230 -7.90 3.83 11.93
CA GLU A 230 -6.45 3.92 11.80
C GLU A 230 -5.73 3.24 12.98
N ALA A 231 -6.26 3.41 14.19
CA ALA A 231 -5.76 2.71 15.37
C ALA A 231 -5.95 1.18 15.30
N VAL A 232 -7.05 0.70 14.69
CA VAL A 232 -7.25 -0.74 14.41
C VAL A 232 -6.20 -1.28 13.45
N LEU A 233 -5.84 -0.52 12.42
CA LEU A 233 -4.84 -0.93 11.42
C LEU A 233 -3.45 -1.01 12.05
N ASN A 234 -3.06 0.04 12.79
CA ASN A 234 -1.75 0.12 13.45
C ASN A 234 -1.54 -0.99 14.49
N GLN A 235 -2.59 -1.37 15.23
CA GLN A 235 -2.50 -2.47 16.21
C GLN A 235 -2.39 -3.86 15.58
N ARG A 236 -2.76 -4.05 14.31
CA ARG A 236 -2.54 -5.32 13.59
C ARG A 236 -1.17 -5.41 12.96
N GLU A 237 -0.58 -4.28 12.59
CA GLU A 237 0.67 -4.23 11.82
C GLU A 237 1.90 -4.00 12.70
N VAL A 238 1.74 -3.37 13.87
CA VAL A 238 2.84 -3.03 14.77
C VAL A 238 2.78 -3.89 16.04
N VAL A 239 3.55 -4.97 16.06
CA VAL A 239 3.81 -5.78 17.26
C VAL A 239 4.93 -5.12 18.06
N ALA A 240 4.71 -4.83 19.34
CA ALA A 240 5.74 -4.19 20.16
C ALA A 240 6.88 -5.17 20.47
N PHE A 241 8.09 -4.63 20.68
CA PHE A 241 9.27 -5.44 21.00
C PHE A 241 9.05 -6.20 22.32
N GLY A 242 9.08 -7.54 22.27
CA GLY A 242 8.82 -8.42 23.42
C GLY A 242 7.43 -9.08 23.42
N GLU A 243 6.51 -8.66 22.56
CA GLU A 243 5.20 -9.33 22.38
C GLU A 243 5.33 -10.52 21.41
N ARG A 244 4.65 -11.64 21.71
CA ARG A 244 4.67 -12.84 20.86
C ARG A 244 3.72 -12.64 19.67
N TYR A 245 4.14 -13.04 18.48
CA TYR A 245 3.29 -12.99 17.28
C TYR A 245 1.99 -13.80 17.42
N ASP A 246 2.02 -14.87 18.21
CA ASP A 246 0.87 -15.76 18.44
C ASP A 246 -0.07 -15.27 19.55
N ALA A 247 0.26 -14.16 20.23
CA ALA A 247 -0.59 -13.62 21.29
C ALA A 247 -1.81 -12.89 20.69
N PRO A 248 -2.98 -12.94 21.36
CA PRO A 248 -4.13 -12.16 20.93
C PRO A 248 -3.81 -10.65 20.98
N PRO A 249 -4.31 -9.85 20.02
CA PRO A 249 -4.00 -8.42 19.96
C PRO A 249 -4.52 -7.67 21.18
N GLU A 250 -3.66 -6.86 21.80
CA GLU A 250 -4.04 -5.99 22.90
C GLU A 250 -4.57 -4.63 22.40
N TYR A 251 -5.85 -4.36 22.63
CA TYR A 251 -6.46 -3.08 22.27
C TYR A 251 -6.06 -2.00 23.30
N LYS A 252 -5.29 -1.00 22.85
CA LYS A 252 -4.87 0.17 23.64
C LYS A 252 -5.70 1.42 23.24
N GLY A 253 -5.83 2.39 24.14
CA GLY A 253 -6.50 3.67 23.89
C GLY A 253 -8.04 3.55 23.78
N PRO A 254 -8.72 4.36 22.93
CA PRO A 254 -10.18 4.41 22.84
C PRO A 254 -10.82 3.12 22.34
N LEU A 255 -10.02 2.23 21.74
CA LEU A 255 -10.45 0.90 21.33
C LEU A 255 -10.55 -0.10 22.48
N LYS A 256 -9.88 0.16 23.61
CA LYS A 256 -9.93 -0.72 24.78
C LYS A 256 -11.37 -0.86 25.27
N ASP A 257 -12.10 0.25 25.39
CA ASP A 257 -13.49 0.28 25.89
C ASP A 257 -14.53 -0.24 24.87
N VAL A 258 -14.11 -0.50 23.63
CA VAL A 258 -15.00 -0.92 22.53
C VAL A 258 -14.75 -2.36 22.12
N MET A 259 -13.49 -2.80 22.08
CA MET A 259 -13.05 -4.09 21.54
C MET A 259 -12.55 -5.07 22.61
N ASN A 260 -12.23 -4.60 23.82
CA ASN A 260 -11.89 -5.52 24.92
C ASN A 260 -13.18 -6.11 25.50
N PRO A 261 -13.38 -7.44 25.50
CA PRO A 261 -14.59 -8.07 26.00
C PRO A 261 -14.88 -7.76 27.47
N LEU A 262 -13.84 -7.47 28.27
CA LEU A 262 -13.99 -7.17 29.69
C LEU A 262 -14.38 -5.71 29.97
N MET A 263 -14.00 -4.79 29.08
CA MET A 263 -14.27 -3.35 29.25
C MET A 263 -15.39 -2.82 28.35
N ALA A 264 -15.83 -3.63 27.38
CA ALA A 264 -16.91 -3.27 26.48
C ALA A 264 -18.23 -3.07 27.24
N LYS A 265 -18.97 -2.03 26.86
CA LYS A 265 -20.29 -1.75 27.45
C LYS A 265 -21.24 -2.94 27.26
N ALA A 266 -21.80 -3.44 28.35
CA ALA A 266 -22.77 -4.54 28.33
C ALA A 266 -23.93 -4.23 27.37
N GLY A 267 -24.26 -5.18 26.49
CA GLY A 267 -25.27 -5.04 25.44
C GLY A 267 -24.81 -4.32 24.15
N ALA A 268 -23.55 -3.87 24.07
CA ALA A 268 -23.02 -3.31 22.84
C ALA A 268 -22.85 -4.40 21.75
N LYS A 269 -23.44 -4.17 20.57
CA LYS A 269 -23.36 -5.09 19.42
C LYS A 269 -21.99 -5.08 18.71
N ASN A 270 -20.99 -4.38 19.24
CA ASN A 270 -19.71 -4.15 18.59
C ASN A 270 -18.83 -5.40 18.51
N LEU A 271 -18.96 -6.29 19.50
CA LEU A 271 -18.24 -7.57 19.55
C LEU A 271 -18.99 -8.70 18.84
N LEU A 272 -20.22 -8.46 18.36
CA LEU A 272 -20.95 -9.47 17.61
C LEU A 272 -20.25 -9.73 16.29
N LEU A 273 -20.02 -11.01 16.00
CA LEU A 273 -19.39 -11.46 14.76
C LEU A 273 -20.07 -10.84 13.52
N HIS A 274 -21.39 -10.78 13.50
CA HIS A 274 -22.16 -10.16 12.43
C HIS A 274 -21.82 -8.67 12.23
N SER A 275 -21.65 -7.90 13.32
CA SER A 275 -21.26 -6.49 13.26
C SER A 275 -19.82 -6.30 12.77
N LEU A 276 -18.91 -7.15 13.26
CA LEU A 276 -17.49 -7.16 12.84
C LEU A 276 -17.32 -7.58 11.38
N LEU A 277 -18.18 -8.48 10.88
CA LEU A 277 -18.19 -8.91 9.48
C LEU A 277 -18.87 -7.87 8.57
N GLN A 278 -19.91 -7.16 9.03
CA GLN A 278 -20.53 -6.08 8.25
C GLN A 278 -19.57 -4.91 7.99
N GLN A 279 -18.68 -4.57 8.93
CA GLN A 279 -17.60 -3.60 8.67
C GLN A 279 -16.59 -4.10 7.61
N LYS A 280 -16.45 -5.42 7.44
CA LYS A 280 -15.61 -6.05 6.42
C LYS A 280 -16.31 -6.25 5.07
N CYS A 281 -17.64 -6.10 5.01
CA CYS A 281 -18.39 -5.93 3.76
C CYS A 281 -18.19 -4.51 3.21
N ILE A 282 -16.92 -4.15 3.04
CA ILE A 282 -16.48 -3.12 2.11
C ILE A 282 -17.00 -3.63 0.74
N PRO A 283 -17.68 -2.80 -0.09
CA PRO A 283 -17.92 -3.21 -1.48
C PRO A 283 -16.56 -3.63 -2.02
N THR A 284 -16.44 -4.89 -2.47
CA THR A 284 -15.19 -5.50 -2.95
C THR A 284 -14.22 -4.42 -3.36
N THR A 285 -13.11 -4.26 -2.63
CA THR A 285 -12.07 -3.32 -3.02
C THR A 285 -11.78 -3.65 -4.48
N THR A 286 -12.24 -2.80 -5.39
CA THR A 286 -11.66 -2.77 -6.72
C THR A 286 -10.25 -2.34 -6.40
N TYR A 287 -9.35 -3.33 -6.28
CA TYR A 287 -7.92 -3.10 -6.42
C TYR A 287 -7.82 -2.05 -7.50
N LEU A 288 -7.16 -0.92 -7.21
CA LEU A 288 -6.66 -0.04 -8.24
C LEU A 288 -6.12 -0.99 -9.29
N LYS A 289 -6.83 -1.09 -10.42
CA LYS A 289 -6.32 -1.81 -11.57
C LYS A 289 -5.13 -0.96 -11.92
N ASP A 290 -3.97 -1.35 -11.40
CA ASP A 290 -2.70 -0.91 -11.90
C ASP A 290 -2.88 -1.01 -13.39
N THR A 291 -2.90 0.15 -14.04
CA THR A 291 -2.86 0.24 -15.47
C THR A 291 -1.46 -0.22 -15.82
N LYS A 292 -1.27 -1.55 -15.78
CA LYS A 292 -0.22 -2.24 -16.49
C LYS A 292 -0.32 -1.63 -17.88
N LYS A 293 0.69 -0.83 -18.25
CA LYS A 293 0.80 -0.24 -19.57
C LYS A 293 0.43 -1.35 -20.54
N SER A 294 -0.74 -1.23 -21.17
CA SER A 294 -1.22 -2.25 -22.09
C SER A 294 -0.13 -2.45 -23.11
N LYS A 295 0.34 -3.69 -23.27
CA LYS A 295 1.36 -3.95 -24.29
C LYS A 295 0.81 -3.47 -25.64
N PRO A 296 1.60 -2.81 -26.49
CA PRO A 296 1.13 -2.40 -27.81
C PRO A 296 0.60 -3.66 -28.53
N GLY A 297 -0.69 -3.65 -28.91
CA GLY A 297 -1.42 -4.78 -29.51
C GLY A 297 -2.50 -5.43 -28.62
N GLU A 298 -2.54 -5.17 -27.32
CA GLU A 298 -3.57 -5.75 -26.42
C GLU A 298 -4.94 -5.08 -26.60
N ILE A 299 -4.94 -3.79 -26.95
CA ILE A 299 -6.15 -3.02 -27.29
C ILE A 299 -6.76 -3.54 -28.61
N ASP A 300 -5.93 -3.85 -29.61
CA ASP A 300 -6.41 -4.38 -30.90
C ASP A 300 -6.93 -5.81 -30.76
N ARG A 301 -6.27 -6.65 -29.93
CA ARG A 301 -6.81 -7.97 -29.57
C ARG A 301 -8.18 -7.87 -28.90
N GLN A 302 -8.36 -6.92 -27.98
CA GLN A 302 -9.65 -6.72 -27.31
C GLN A 302 -10.74 -6.25 -28.28
N ARG A 303 -10.41 -5.33 -29.20
CA ARG A 303 -11.34 -4.90 -30.28
C ARG A 303 -11.77 -6.07 -31.17
N ILE A 304 -10.84 -6.94 -31.57
CA ILE A 304 -11.14 -8.12 -32.40
C ILE A 304 -12.05 -9.09 -31.64
N ILE A 305 -11.79 -9.32 -30.34
CA ILE A 305 -12.61 -10.21 -29.50
C ILE A 305 -14.04 -9.65 -29.34
N GLU A 306 -14.18 -8.34 -29.13
CA GLU A 306 -15.50 -7.71 -29.02
C GLU A 306 -16.26 -7.72 -30.36
N ALA A 307 -15.58 -7.46 -31.47
CA ALA A 307 -16.15 -7.59 -32.82
C ALA A 307 -16.64 -9.04 -33.07
N TYR A 308 -15.85 -10.05 -32.71
CA TYR A 308 -16.25 -11.45 -32.85
C TYR A 308 -17.44 -11.81 -31.94
N ARG A 309 -17.48 -11.29 -30.71
CA ARG A 309 -18.61 -11.50 -29.78
C ARG A 309 -19.89 -10.85 -30.29
N THR A 310 -19.81 -9.65 -30.85
CA THR A 310 -20.98 -8.97 -31.42
C THR A 310 -21.49 -9.69 -32.67
N LEU A 311 -20.60 -10.17 -33.55
CA LEU A 311 -20.95 -11.03 -34.68
C LEU A 311 -21.61 -12.33 -34.23
N LYS A 312 -21.06 -13.00 -33.21
CA LYS A 312 -21.66 -14.24 -32.66
C LYS A 312 -23.05 -13.98 -32.07
N ARG A 313 -23.24 -12.90 -31.32
CA ARG A 313 -24.55 -12.51 -30.78
C ARG A 313 -25.57 -12.22 -31.87
N LYS A 314 -25.16 -11.57 -32.97
CA LYS A 314 -26.02 -11.32 -34.14
C LYS A 314 -26.37 -12.58 -34.93
N ARG A 315 -25.58 -13.65 -34.81
CA ARG A 315 -25.82 -14.95 -35.47
C ARG A 315 -26.76 -15.86 -34.68
N THR A 316 -26.99 -15.56 -33.40
CA THR A 316 -27.87 -16.32 -32.50
C THR A 316 -29.24 -15.65 -32.31
N PHE A 317 -29.56 -14.63 -33.11
CA PHE A 317 -30.88 -14.02 -33.20
C PHE A 317 -31.43 -14.17 -34.61
#